data_AF-A0A2R6C841-F1
#
_entry.id   AF-A0A2R6C841-F1
#
_cell.length_a   1.000
_cell.length_b   1.000
_cell.length_c   1.000
_cell.angle_alpha   90.00
_cell.angle_beta   90.00
_cell.angle_gamma   90.00
#
_symmetry.space_group_name_H-M   'P 1'
#
loop_
_entity.id
_entity.type
_entity.pdbx_description
1 polymer ?
#
loop_
_entity_poly.entity_id
_entity_poly.type
_entity_poly.pdbx_seq_one_letter_code
_entity_poly.pdbx_strand_id
1 'polypeptide(L)' 'MGVTVMSQESSGGVRVVDTRGMVCPYPSFEAARAFMQASSGEVIQLITDNQESA' A
#
# COMPACT_ATOMS: atom_id res chain seq x y z
N MET A 1 -15.97 -32.80 0.43
CA MET A 1 -16.13 -31.91 1.61
C MET A 1 -15.55 -30.56 1.24
N GLY A 2 -16.38 -29.59 0.85
CA GLY A 2 -15.93 -28.23 0.55
C GLY A 2 -15.78 -27.44 1.84
N VAL A 3 -14.74 -26.63 1.93
CA VAL A 3 -14.62 -25.59 2.96
C VAL A 3 -14.91 -24.24 2.32
N THR A 4 -16.02 -23.65 2.74
CA THR A 4 -16.44 -22.29 2.39
C THR A 4 -15.50 -21.31 3.08
N VAL A 5 -14.64 -20.64 2.33
CA VAL A 5 -13.94 -19.44 2.82
C VAL A 5 -14.86 -18.24 2.59
N MET A 6 -15.58 -17.86 3.65
CA MET A 6 -16.17 -16.52 3.78
C MET A 6 -15.01 -15.52 3.92
N SER A 7 -14.52 -14.99 2.80
CA SER A 7 -13.66 -13.81 2.84
C SER A 7 -14.56 -12.61 3.03
N GLN A 8 -14.67 -12.17 4.28
CA GLN A 8 -15.32 -10.92 4.64
C GLN A 8 -14.67 -9.80 3.82
N GLU A 9 -15.44 -9.18 2.93
CA GLU A 9 -15.09 -7.93 2.27
C GLU A 9 -15.13 -6.85 3.36
N SER A 10 -14.06 -6.83 4.18
CA SER A 10 -13.79 -5.74 5.09
C SER A 10 -13.77 -4.49 4.22
N SER A 11 -14.56 -3.48 4.59
CA SER A 11 -14.59 -2.18 3.93
C SER A 11 -13.21 -1.53 4.09
N GLY A 12 -12.26 -1.99 3.28
CA GLY A 12 -10.85 -1.67 3.35
C GLY A 12 -10.67 -0.28 2.78
N GLY A 13 -10.63 0.73 3.66
CA GLY A 13 -10.29 2.08 3.26
C GLY A 13 -8.98 2.08 2.47
N VAL A 14 -8.97 2.77 1.33
CA VAL A 14 -7.74 2.95 0.56
C VAL A 14 -6.92 4.04 1.24
N ARG A 15 -5.75 3.69 1.76
CA ARG A 15 -4.80 4.64 2.32
C ARG A 15 -3.89 5.17 1.21
N VAL A 16 -4.00 6.46 0.92
CA VAL A 16 -3.19 7.10 -0.11
C VAL A 16 -1.88 7.61 0.51
N VAL A 17 -0.76 7.30 -0.14
CA VAL A 17 0.59 7.74 0.20
C VAL A 17 1.17 8.43 -1.03
N ASP A 18 1.41 9.73 -0.93
CA ASP A 18 1.93 10.55 -2.03
C ASP A 18 3.41 10.87 -1.78
N THR A 19 4.27 10.31 -2.63
CA THR A 19 5.73 10.49 -2.60
C THR A 19 6.23 11.33 -3.76
N ARG A 20 5.34 12.04 -4.48
CA ARG A 20 5.75 12.91 -5.59
C ARG A 20 6.70 14.01 -5.12
N GLY A 21 7.69 14.33 -5.94
CA GLY A 21 8.74 15.28 -5.60
C GLY A 21 9.79 14.75 -4.63
N MET A 22 9.65 13.51 -4.15
CA MET A 22 10.70 12.84 -3.39
C MET A 22 11.65 12.12 -4.34
N VAL A 23 12.95 12.27 -4.07
CA VAL A 23 14.01 11.60 -4.82
C VAL A 23 14.46 10.34 -4.11
N CYS A 24 15.01 9.39 -4.86
CA CYS A 24 15.59 8.18 -4.30
C CYS A 24 16.56 8.51 -3.15
N PRO A 25 16.50 7.82 -1.99
CA PRO A 25 15.73 6.59 -1.71
C PRO A 25 14.38 6.81 -0.99
N TYR A 26 13.96 8.07 -0.78
CA TYR A 26 12.84 8.40 0.09
C TYR A 26 11.49 7.79 -0.32
N PRO A 27 11.09 7.75 -1.61
CA PRO A 27 9.85 7.11 -2.04
C PRO A 27 9.76 5.64 -1.61
N SER A 28 10.88 4.91 -1.73
CA SER A 28 10.94 3.49 -1.40
C SER A 28 10.84 3.24 0.11
N PHE A 29 11.48 4.09 0.93
CA PHE A 29 11.36 4.01 2.39
C PHE A 29 9.94 4.30 2.86
N GLU A 30 9.28 5.28 2.26
CA GLU A 30 7.92 5.65 2.64
C GLU A 30 6.89 4.60 2.22
N ALA A 31 7.04 4.01 1.04
CA ALA A 31 6.25 2.86 0.60
C ALA A 31 6.40 1.67 1.56
N ALA A 32 7.64 1.32 1.92
CA ALA A 32 7.92 0.23 2.85
C ALA A 32 7.34 0.51 4.25
N ARG A 33 7.47 1.74 4.75
CA ARG A 33 6.88 2.17 6.03
C ARG A 33 5.36 2.03 6.00
N ALA A 34 4.72 2.52 4.95
CA ALA A 34 3.28 2.41 4.79
C ALA A 34 2.82 0.95 4.76
N PHE A 35 3.55 0.07 4.07
CA PHE A 35 3.26 -1.36 4.05
C PHE A 35 3.41 -2.01 5.43
N MET A 36 4.49 -1.72 6.16
CA MET A 36 4.71 -2.26 7.51
C MET A 36 3.64 -1.83 8.53
N GLN A 37 3.00 -0.69 8.29
CA GLN A 37 1.91 -0.15 9.12
C GLN A 37 0.53 -0.55 8.60
N ALA A 38 0.44 -1.34 7.54
CA ALA A 38 -0.83 -1.77 6.95
C ALA A 38 -1.45 -2.89 7.80
N SER A 39 -2.75 -2.80 8.03
CA SER A 39 -3.51 -3.93 8.57
C SER A 39 -3.79 -4.96 7.46
N SER A 40 -4.00 -6.22 7.83
CA SER A 40 -4.42 -7.24 6.87
C SER A 40 -5.75 -6.85 6.21
N GLY A 41 -5.78 -6.85 4.87
CA GLY A 41 -6.94 -6.41 4.08
C GLY A 41 -7.01 -4.90 3.82
N GLU A 42 -6.05 -4.11 4.31
CA GLU A 42 -5.93 -2.69 3.99
C GLU A 42 -5.27 -2.50 2.62
N VAL A 43 -5.80 -1.59 1.80
CA VAL A 43 -5.27 -1.27 0.47
C VAL A 43 -4.48 0.03 0.55
N ILE A 44 -3.23 0.02 0.08
CA ILE A 44 -2.39 1.23 0.01
C ILE A 44 -2.25 1.65 -1.44
N GLN A 45 -2.57 2.91 -1.72
CA GLN A 45 -2.34 3.55 -3.01
C GLN A 45 -1.11 4.45 -2.89
N LEU A 46 -0.01 4.05 -3.54
CA LEU A 46 1.22 4.85 -3.61
C LEU A 46 1.24 5.69 -4.90
N ILE A 47 1.45 7.00 -4.79
CA ILE A 47 1.60 7.91 -5.93
C ILE A 47 3.04 8.41 -5.96
N THR A 48 3.79 8.06 -7.01
CA THR A 48 5.20 8.45 -7.20
C THR A 48 5.41 9.02 -8.61
N ASP A 49 6.25 10.04 -8.72
CA ASP A 49 6.73 10.61 -9.99
C ASP A 49 8.20 10.25 -10.28
N ASN A 50 8.85 9.55 -9.35
CA ASN A 50 10.24 9.13 -9.50
C ASN A 50 10.32 7.85 -10.34
N GLN A 51 10.88 7.94 -11.56
CA GLN A 51 10.95 6.84 -12.53
C GLN A 51 11.74 5.62 -12.02
N GLU A 52 12.70 5.82 -11.11
CA GLU A 52 13.50 4.72 -10.55
C GLU A 52 12.79 3.95 -9.42
N SER A 53 11.64 4.46 -8.93
CA SER A 53 10.92 3.92 -7.77
C SER A 53 9.53 3.38 -8.10
N ALA A 54 9.17 3.30 -9.39
CA ALA A 54 7.89 2.79 -9.89
C ALA A 54 7.88 1.26 -10.01
#